data_AF-A0A948FEP8-F1
#
_entry.id   AF-A0A948FEP8-F1
#
_cell.length_a   1.000
_cell.length_b   1.000
_cell.length_c   1.000
_cell.angle_alpha   90.00
_cell.angle_beta   90.00
_cell.angle_gamma   90.00
#
_symmetry.space_group_name_H-M   'P 1'
#
loop_
_entity.id
_entity.type
_entity.pdbx_description
1 polymer ?
#
loop_
_entity_poly.entity_id
_entity_poly.type
_entity_poly.pdbx_seq_one_letter_code
_entity_poly.pdbx_strand_id
1 'polypeptide(L)'
;MKKTLLVVAASFMFLGLACAQEKNLLIDDFEDVCIGVGNGTVDAGAGNGSSVEVGPALDIIRSGKQALKVSYDAVSGGYIYVARGYDLDVKASKWLVDPKDIKWDDYKAISFYMYGSDSKAKISFDIKDSGNEIWRFIAEDNFKGWKQIVCPFDQFTARNDWQPESADKNSVIDFPLKSYQFEPLPEAKGVLYFEDVELIRK
;
A
#
# COMPACT_ATOMS: atom_id res chain seq x y z
N MET A 1 67.66 -9.81 -39.83
CA MET A 1 67.25 -11.01 -39.10
C MET A 1 66.04 -10.65 -38.24
N LYS A 2 64.84 -11.12 -38.62
CA LYS A 2 63.56 -10.81 -37.95
C LYS A 2 63.45 -11.63 -36.66
N LYS A 3 63.22 -10.99 -35.51
CA LYS A 3 62.73 -11.64 -34.29
C LYS A 3 61.24 -11.32 -34.18
N THR A 4 60.40 -12.30 -34.43
CA THR A 4 58.94 -12.19 -34.26
C THR A 4 58.63 -12.40 -32.78
N LEU A 5 58.14 -11.36 -32.11
CA LEU A 5 57.65 -11.43 -30.73
C LEU A 5 56.18 -11.88 -30.77
N LEU A 6 55.90 -13.07 -30.26
CA LEU A 6 54.54 -13.59 -30.10
C LEU A 6 53.95 -13.00 -28.82
N VAL A 7 52.97 -12.09 -28.93
CA VAL A 7 52.22 -11.58 -27.78
C VAL A 7 50.98 -12.46 -27.61
N VAL A 8 50.95 -13.25 -26.54
CA VAL A 8 49.76 -13.99 -26.12
C VAL A 8 48.85 -13.01 -25.37
N ALA A 9 47.73 -12.64 -25.98
CA ALA A 9 46.68 -11.86 -25.32
C ALA A 9 45.86 -12.80 -24.42
N ALA A 10 45.99 -12.65 -23.10
CA ALA A 10 45.12 -13.32 -22.14
C ALA A 10 43.80 -12.54 -22.03
N SER A 11 42.73 -13.10 -22.60
CA SER A 11 41.37 -12.57 -22.45
C SER A 11 40.84 -12.89 -21.05
N PHE A 12 40.84 -11.90 -20.16
CA PHE A 12 40.11 -11.96 -18.89
C PHE A 12 38.60 -11.85 -19.18
N MET A 13 37.91 -12.98 -19.11
CA MET A 13 36.45 -13.02 -19.17
C MET A 13 35.92 -12.59 -17.80
N PHE A 14 35.58 -11.30 -17.66
CA PHE A 14 34.82 -10.81 -16.52
C PHE A 14 33.40 -11.41 -16.57
N LEU A 15 33.16 -12.47 -15.78
CA LEU A 15 31.79 -12.81 -15.42
C LEU A 15 31.27 -11.72 -14.49
N GLY A 16 30.51 -10.78 -15.05
CA GLY A 16 29.67 -9.90 -14.25
C GLY A 16 28.61 -10.74 -13.56
N LEU A 17 28.73 -10.90 -12.25
CA LEU A 17 27.62 -11.32 -11.40
C LEU A 17 26.55 -10.22 -11.50
N ALA A 18 25.55 -10.45 -12.34
CA ALA A 18 24.31 -9.71 -12.25
C ALA A 18 23.65 -10.14 -10.92
N CYS A 19 23.86 -9.38 -9.86
CA CYS A 19 23.03 -9.51 -8.67
C CYS A 19 21.60 -9.17 -9.10
N ALA A 20 20.76 -10.19 -9.27
CA ALA A 20 19.33 -9.99 -9.42
C ALA A 20 18.84 -9.34 -8.13
N GLN A 21 18.55 -8.03 -8.18
CA GLN A 21 17.90 -7.35 -7.08
C GLN A 21 16.58 -8.08 -6.82
N GLU A 22 16.40 -8.62 -5.61
CA GLU A 22 15.14 -9.26 -5.25
C GLU A 22 14.00 -8.24 -5.42
N LYS A 23 12.94 -8.66 -6.09
CA LYS A 23 11.77 -7.80 -6.34
C LYS A 23 11.06 -7.47 -5.02
N ASN A 24 10.35 -6.34 -5.00
CA ASN A 24 9.38 -6.02 -3.95
C ASN A 24 8.33 -7.13 -3.84
N LEU A 25 7.68 -7.23 -2.68
CA LEU A 25 6.63 -8.21 -2.46
C LEU A 25 5.26 -7.57 -2.67
N LEU A 26 4.57 -7.95 -3.74
CA LEU A 26 3.18 -7.59 -3.96
C LEU A 26 2.27 -8.31 -2.95
N ILE A 27 1.50 -7.55 -2.17
CA ILE A 27 0.59 -8.08 -1.14
C ILE A 27 -0.88 -7.88 -1.50
N ASP A 28 -1.23 -6.92 -2.35
CA ASP A 28 -2.59 -6.73 -2.85
C ASP A 28 -2.56 -6.07 -4.22
N ASP A 29 -3.11 -6.74 -5.24
CA ASP A 29 -3.24 -6.23 -6.60
C ASP A 29 -4.67 -5.80 -6.93
N PHE A 30 -5.61 -5.99 -6.00
CA PHE A 30 -7.03 -5.75 -6.20
C PHE A 30 -7.64 -6.54 -7.36
N GLU A 31 -7.08 -7.69 -7.76
CA GLU A 31 -7.61 -8.51 -8.85
C GLU A 31 -8.72 -9.49 -8.38
N ASP A 32 -9.00 -9.54 -7.08
CA ASP A 32 -10.14 -10.24 -6.50
C ASP A 32 -11.42 -9.37 -6.48
N VAL A 33 -12.49 -9.85 -5.86
CA VAL A 33 -13.80 -9.16 -5.89
C VAL A 33 -13.75 -7.86 -5.07
N CYS A 34 -13.52 -6.71 -5.71
CA CYS A 34 -13.46 -5.40 -5.07
C CYS A 34 -14.84 -4.78 -4.80
N ILE A 35 -15.61 -5.37 -3.89
CA ILE A 35 -16.91 -4.83 -3.44
C ILE A 35 -16.81 -4.47 -1.96
N GLY A 36 -17.36 -3.31 -1.58
CA GLY A 36 -17.55 -2.92 -0.18
C GLY A 36 -18.89 -3.44 0.32
N VAL A 37 -18.89 -4.07 1.49
CA VAL A 37 -20.04 -4.72 2.17
C VAL A 37 -20.52 -6.08 1.62
N GLY A 38 -21.18 -6.85 2.50
CA GLY A 38 -21.76 -8.16 2.19
C GLY A 38 -20.70 -9.23 1.88
N ASN A 39 -20.84 -9.91 0.75
CA ASN A 39 -19.86 -10.90 0.25
C ASN A 39 -18.65 -10.26 -0.46
N GLY A 40 -18.42 -8.96 -0.24
CA GLY A 40 -17.27 -8.23 -0.75
C GLY A 40 -15.96 -8.60 -0.05
N THR A 41 -14.86 -8.00 -0.51
CA THR A 41 -13.51 -8.23 0.06
C THR A 41 -12.84 -6.95 0.55
N VAL A 42 -13.52 -5.81 0.43
CA VAL A 42 -13.07 -4.50 0.91
C VAL A 42 -13.91 -4.14 2.12
N ASP A 43 -13.26 -3.86 3.26
CA ASP A 43 -13.95 -3.35 4.45
C ASP A 43 -14.04 -1.83 4.36
N ALA A 44 -15.23 -1.31 4.06
CA ALA A 44 -15.40 0.11 3.80
C ALA A 44 -16.62 0.66 4.53
N GLY A 45 -16.47 1.86 5.07
CA GLY A 45 -17.53 2.56 5.77
C GLY A 45 -17.25 4.03 5.92
N ALA A 46 -18.31 4.78 6.22
CA ALA A 46 -18.25 6.21 6.49
C ALA A 46 -19.21 6.56 7.63
N GLY A 47 -18.89 7.62 8.36
CA GLY A 47 -19.69 8.09 9.49
C GLY A 47 -19.79 9.60 9.58
N ASN A 48 -20.62 10.07 10.51
CA ASN A 48 -20.85 11.49 10.79
C ASN A 48 -21.20 12.32 9.54
N GLY A 49 -22.04 11.76 8.66
CA GLY A 49 -22.51 12.44 7.45
C GLY A 49 -21.57 12.33 6.25
N SER A 50 -20.41 11.68 6.39
CA SER A 50 -19.58 11.32 5.23
C SER A 50 -20.16 10.13 4.48
N SER A 51 -19.74 9.94 3.23
CA SER A 51 -20.12 8.79 2.42
C SER A 51 -18.93 8.21 1.67
N VAL A 52 -18.95 6.90 1.44
CA VAL A 52 -17.97 6.18 0.64
C VAL A 52 -18.66 5.06 -0.13
N GLU A 53 -18.25 4.91 -1.38
CA GLU A 53 -18.59 3.77 -2.22
C GLU A 53 -17.30 3.23 -2.82
N VAL A 54 -17.14 1.90 -2.78
CA VAL A 54 -15.96 1.23 -3.35
C VAL A 54 -16.39 0.20 -4.38
N GLY A 55 -15.57 0.04 -5.42
CA GLY A 55 -15.87 -0.83 -6.53
C GLY A 55 -14.64 -1.05 -7.42
N PRO A 56 -14.74 -1.92 -8.42
CA PRO A 56 -13.70 -2.03 -9.43
C PRO A 56 -13.77 -0.87 -10.42
N ALA A 57 -12.62 -0.34 -10.84
CA ALA A 57 -12.47 0.48 -12.04
C ALA A 57 -11.92 -0.38 -13.18
N LEU A 58 -12.57 -0.31 -14.35
CA LEU A 58 -12.19 -1.07 -15.55
C LEU A 58 -11.58 -0.20 -16.66
N ASP A 59 -11.51 1.10 -16.43
CA ASP A 59 -11.12 2.15 -17.38
C ASP A 59 -9.86 2.91 -16.96
N ILE A 60 -9.66 3.08 -15.64
CA ILE A 60 -8.44 3.63 -15.04
C ILE A 60 -7.71 2.48 -14.36
N ILE A 61 -6.77 1.89 -15.10
CA ILE A 61 -6.02 0.70 -14.68
C ILE A 61 -4.52 0.97 -14.88
N ARG A 62 -3.67 0.51 -13.97
CA ARG A 62 -2.21 0.54 -14.11
C ARG A 62 -1.71 -0.78 -14.67
N SER A 63 -2.21 -1.89 -14.13
CA SER A 63 -1.83 -3.26 -14.47
C SER A 63 -3.01 -4.21 -14.22
N GLY A 64 -2.91 -5.46 -14.68
CA GLY A 64 -3.98 -6.43 -14.45
C GLY A 64 -5.27 -6.10 -15.21
N LYS A 65 -6.41 -6.23 -14.53
CA LYS A 65 -7.76 -6.07 -15.09
C LYS A 65 -8.56 -4.95 -14.43
N GLN A 66 -8.19 -4.54 -13.21
CA GLN A 66 -8.95 -3.52 -12.50
C GLN A 66 -8.10 -2.78 -11.46
N ALA A 67 -8.55 -1.56 -11.12
CA ALA A 67 -8.10 -0.85 -9.93
C ALA A 67 -9.18 -0.88 -8.85
N LEU A 68 -8.79 -0.68 -7.58
CA LEU A 68 -9.74 -0.30 -6.55
C LEU A 68 -10.16 1.16 -6.77
N LYS A 69 -11.45 1.38 -7.03
CA LYS A 69 -12.09 2.71 -7.08
C LYS A 69 -12.70 3.04 -5.73
N VAL A 70 -12.44 4.26 -5.25
CA VAL A 70 -13.05 4.81 -4.04
C VAL A 70 -13.71 6.14 -4.38
N SER A 71 -15.04 6.18 -4.43
CA SER A 71 -15.82 7.42 -4.55
C SER A 71 -16.19 7.89 -3.15
N TYR A 72 -15.91 9.15 -2.80
CA TYR A 72 -16.06 9.63 -1.43
C TYR A 72 -16.54 11.07 -1.33
N ASP A 73 -17.23 11.36 -0.22
CA ASP A 73 -17.53 12.71 0.27
C ASP A 73 -17.22 12.74 1.77
N ALA A 74 -16.06 13.28 2.14
CA ALA A 74 -15.56 13.38 3.50
C ALA A 74 -15.87 14.77 4.06
N VAL A 75 -16.88 14.87 4.91
CA VAL A 75 -17.33 16.14 5.49
C VAL A 75 -16.61 16.46 6.81
N SER A 76 -16.62 17.72 7.23
CA SER A 76 -16.01 18.14 8.50
C SER A 76 -16.63 17.38 9.69
N GLY A 77 -15.78 16.82 10.57
CA GLY A 77 -16.19 15.93 11.67
C GLY A 77 -16.57 14.49 11.23
N GLY A 78 -16.53 14.24 9.93
CA GLY A 78 -16.70 12.96 9.25
C GLY A 78 -15.53 12.00 9.43
N TYR A 79 -15.76 10.72 9.12
CA TYR A 79 -14.68 9.75 8.90
C TYR A 79 -15.04 8.79 7.79
N ILE A 80 -14.03 8.24 7.14
CA ILE A 80 -14.11 7.21 6.10
C ILE A 80 -13.01 6.18 6.36
N TYR A 81 -13.29 4.91 6.09
CA TYR A 81 -12.26 3.88 6.00
C TYR A 81 -12.49 3.01 4.77
N VAL A 82 -11.41 2.58 4.14
CA VAL A 82 -11.38 1.58 3.06
C VAL A 82 -10.19 0.68 3.30
N ALA A 83 -10.43 -0.50 3.88
CA ALA A 83 -9.42 -1.38 4.44
C ALA A 83 -9.37 -2.76 3.76
N ARG A 84 -8.17 -3.34 3.80
CA ARG A 84 -7.85 -4.67 3.26
C ARG A 84 -6.90 -5.42 4.18
N GLY A 85 -7.01 -6.74 4.17
CA GLY A 85 -6.18 -7.64 4.99
C GLY A 85 -7.01 -8.35 6.04
N TYR A 86 -6.51 -8.38 7.27
CA TYR A 86 -7.00 -9.22 8.36
C TYR A 86 -7.49 -8.39 9.55
N ASP A 87 -8.25 -9.04 10.43
CA ASP A 87 -8.88 -8.42 11.59
C ASP A 87 -9.77 -7.21 11.22
N LEU A 88 -10.60 -7.45 10.22
CA LEU A 88 -11.58 -6.52 9.66
C LEU A 88 -13.01 -7.09 9.83
N ASP A 89 -14.03 -6.26 9.65
CA ASP A 89 -15.42 -6.72 9.71
C ASP A 89 -15.74 -7.62 8.50
N VAL A 90 -15.18 -7.30 7.34
CA VAL A 90 -15.23 -8.15 6.14
C VAL A 90 -14.24 -9.30 6.24
N LYS A 91 -14.75 -10.51 6.51
CA LYS A 91 -13.92 -11.72 6.73
C LYS A 91 -13.32 -12.33 5.47
N ALA A 92 -13.82 -11.96 4.29
CA ALA A 92 -13.28 -12.43 3.01
C ALA A 92 -12.07 -11.61 2.52
N SER A 93 -11.78 -10.48 3.17
CA SER A 93 -10.58 -9.69 2.89
C SER A 93 -9.33 -10.48 3.24
N LYS A 94 -8.30 -10.36 2.40
CA LYS A 94 -7.01 -11.03 2.58
C LYS A 94 -5.97 -10.37 1.68
N TRP A 95 -4.70 -10.67 1.95
CA TRP A 95 -3.60 -10.36 1.05
C TRP A 95 -3.26 -11.57 0.17
N LEU A 96 -2.50 -11.34 -0.89
CA LEU A 96 -1.94 -12.36 -1.76
C LEU A 96 -0.96 -13.29 -1.03
N VAL A 97 -0.38 -12.79 0.07
CA VAL A 97 0.56 -13.51 0.93
C VAL A 97 0.07 -13.40 2.37
N ASP A 98 0.04 -14.52 3.09
CA ASP A 98 -0.31 -14.52 4.51
C ASP A 98 0.76 -13.74 5.31
N PRO A 99 0.38 -12.74 6.13
CA PRO A 99 1.32 -11.92 6.88
C PRO A 99 2.34 -12.71 7.72
N LYS A 100 1.97 -13.90 8.19
CA LYS A 100 2.86 -14.75 8.99
C LYS A 100 4.00 -15.36 8.19
N ASP A 101 3.83 -15.48 6.87
CA ASP A 101 4.81 -16.09 5.96
C ASP A 101 5.80 -15.05 5.41
N ILE A 102 5.59 -13.76 5.74
CA ILE A 102 6.45 -12.65 5.34
C ILE A 102 7.62 -12.50 6.33
N LYS A 103 8.84 -12.44 5.80
CA LYS A 103 10.04 -12.05 6.56
C LYS A 103 10.11 -10.52 6.66
N TRP A 104 9.36 -9.94 7.60
CA TRP A 104 9.19 -8.49 7.72
C TRP A 104 10.50 -7.70 7.86
N ASP A 105 11.52 -8.30 8.48
CA ASP A 105 12.85 -7.70 8.60
C ASP A 105 13.57 -7.44 7.26
N ASP A 106 13.11 -8.02 6.14
CA ASP A 106 13.67 -7.78 4.81
C ASP A 106 13.14 -6.47 4.17
N TYR A 107 12.11 -5.84 4.77
CA TYR A 107 11.39 -4.71 4.19
C TYR A 107 11.53 -3.44 5.04
N LYS A 108 11.48 -2.27 4.39
CA LYS A 108 11.61 -0.94 5.03
C LYS A 108 10.41 -0.02 4.83
N ALA A 109 9.51 -0.38 3.93
CA ALA A 109 8.34 0.42 3.62
C ALA A 109 7.22 -0.49 3.10
N ILE A 110 6.01 0.04 3.20
CA ILE A 110 4.86 -0.39 2.42
C ILE A 110 4.57 0.71 1.38
N SER A 111 4.09 0.33 0.21
CA SER A 111 3.78 1.27 -0.87
C SER A 111 2.49 0.88 -1.55
N PHE A 112 1.92 1.80 -2.29
CA PHE A 112 0.79 1.56 -3.17
C PHE A 112 0.91 2.48 -4.39
N TYR A 113 0.30 2.10 -5.50
CA TYR A 113 0.08 3.02 -6.61
C TYR A 113 -1.24 3.76 -6.43
N MET A 114 -1.21 5.05 -6.70
CA MET A 114 -2.39 5.92 -6.71
C MET A 114 -2.47 6.66 -8.03
N TYR A 115 -3.66 6.76 -8.60
CA TYR A 115 -3.91 7.64 -9.75
C TYR A 115 -4.25 9.04 -9.24
N GLY A 116 -3.32 9.96 -9.39
CA GLY A 116 -3.48 11.34 -8.95
C GLY A 116 -4.34 12.17 -9.89
N SER A 117 -5.16 13.05 -9.31
CA SER A 117 -5.97 14.03 -10.03
C SER A 117 -5.49 15.48 -9.80
N ASP A 118 -4.50 15.65 -8.93
CA ASP A 118 -4.01 16.94 -8.44
C ASP A 118 -5.07 17.70 -7.62
N SER A 119 -5.95 16.97 -6.93
CA SER A 119 -7.06 17.53 -6.14
C SER A 119 -6.63 18.27 -4.87
N LYS A 120 -5.38 18.06 -4.42
CA LYS A 120 -4.84 18.49 -3.12
C LYS A 120 -5.52 17.83 -1.92
N ALA A 121 -6.36 16.82 -2.14
CA ALA A 121 -6.90 16.01 -1.06
C ALA A 121 -5.75 15.32 -0.32
N LYS A 122 -5.90 15.20 1.00
CA LYS A 122 -5.00 14.42 1.84
C LYS A 122 -5.63 13.06 2.10
N ILE A 123 -4.82 12.03 1.99
CA ILE A 123 -5.23 10.65 2.17
C ILE A 123 -4.34 10.08 3.26
N SER A 124 -4.96 9.64 4.34
CA SER A 124 -4.28 8.81 5.31
C SER A 124 -4.14 7.40 4.76
N PHE A 125 -2.94 6.87 4.83
CA PHE A 125 -2.66 5.46 4.70
C PHE A 125 -2.33 4.92 6.09
N ASP A 126 -3.28 4.19 6.65
CA ASP A 126 -3.18 3.63 7.99
C ASP A 126 -2.78 2.15 7.90
N ILE A 127 -1.94 1.66 8.81
CA ILE A 127 -1.64 0.23 8.98
C ILE A 127 -2.01 -0.19 10.41
N LYS A 128 -2.59 -1.38 10.56
CA LYS A 128 -2.83 -2.02 11.86
C LYS A 128 -1.76 -3.06 12.10
N ASP A 129 -1.07 -2.97 13.22
CA ASP A 129 0.01 -3.88 13.58
C ASP A 129 -0.47 -5.09 14.43
N SER A 130 0.47 -5.94 14.84
CA SER A 130 0.17 -7.13 15.64
C SER A 130 -0.25 -6.82 17.09
N GLY A 131 0.13 -5.64 17.62
CA GLY A 131 -0.35 -5.06 18.89
C GLY A 131 -1.76 -4.45 18.81
N ASN A 132 -2.36 -4.42 17.60
CA ASN A 132 -3.61 -3.71 17.26
C ASN A 132 -3.48 -2.17 17.26
N GLU A 133 -2.27 -1.62 17.38
CA GLU A 133 -2.04 -0.20 17.25
C GLU A 133 -2.16 0.20 15.77
N ILE A 134 -2.87 1.31 15.53
CA ILE A 134 -3.03 1.91 14.21
C ILE A 134 -1.97 2.97 14.01
N TRP A 135 -1.27 2.88 12.90
CA TRP A 135 -0.17 3.75 12.51
C TRP A 135 -0.54 4.49 11.24
N ARG A 136 -0.21 5.78 11.17
CA ARG A 136 -0.68 6.70 10.14
C ARG A 136 0.47 7.30 9.33
N PHE A 137 0.35 7.24 8.02
CA PHE A 137 1.14 7.98 7.05
C PHE A 137 0.20 8.86 6.22
N ILE A 138 0.58 10.10 5.90
CA ILE A 138 -0.28 11.02 5.12
C ILE A 138 0.33 11.27 3.75
N ALA A 139 -0.42 10.95 2.70
CA ALA A 139 -0.14 11.32 1.32
C ALA A 139 -1.02 12.49 0.87
N GLU A 140 -0.53 13.29 -0.09
CA GLU A 140 -1.29 14.37 -0.72
C GLU A 140 -1.41 14.11 -2.23
N ASP A 141 -2.62 14.25 -2.78
CA ASP A 141 -2.86 14.21 -4.21
C ASP A 141 -2.39 15.50 -4.88
N ASN A 142 -1.08 15.61 -5.09
CA ASN A 142 -0.42 16.76 -5.72
C ASN A 142 0.26 16.43 -7.06
N PHE A 143 -0.22 15.39 -7.73
CA PHE A 143 0.32 14.87 -8.97
C PHE A 143 -0.81 14.38 -9.89
N LYS A 144 -0.49 14.13 -11.16
CA LYS A 144 -1.47 13.61 -12.15
C LYS A 144 -1.02 12.27 -12.70
N GLY A 145 -1.96 11.36 -12.86
CA GLY A 145 -1.70 10.00 -13.35
C GLY A 145 -1.15 9.06 -12.27
N TRP A 146 -0.77 7.85 -12.67
CA TRP A 146 -0.25 6.84 -11.76
C TRP A 146 1.10 7.22 -11.16
N LYS A 147 1.21 7.10 -9.84
CA LYS A 147 2.45 7.27 -9.08
C LYS A 147 2.50 6.26 -7.94
N GLN A 148 3.68 5.68 -7.71
CA GLN A 148 3.94 4.90 -6.50
C GLN A 148 4.14 5.84 -5.33
N ILE A 149 3.33 5.67 -4.29
CA ILE A 149 3.48 6.32 -2.99
C ILE A 149 4.20 5.34 -2.10
N VAL A 150 5.40 5.70 -1.65
CA VAL A 150 6.21 4.88 -0.74
C VAL A 150 6.02 5.44 0.67
N CYS A 151 5.64 4.57 1.60
CA CYS A 151 5.42 4.87 3.01
C CYS A 151 6.47 4.11 3.84
N PRO A 152 7.66 4.70 4.09
CA PRO A 152 8.66 4.13 4.97
C PRO A 152 8.09 3.87 6.37
N PHE A 153 8.39 2.71 6.96
CA PHE A 153 7.85 2.35 8.29
C PHE A 153 8.27 3.35 9.37
N ASP A 154 9.44 3.96 9.25
CA ASP A 154 9.95 4.99 10.16
C ASP A 154 9.29 6.36 9.99
N GLN A 155 8.42 6.53 8.99
CA GLN A 155 7.64 7.75 8.75
C GLN A 155 6.18 7.64 9.20
N PHE A 156 5.75 6.46 9.68
CA PHE A 156 4.45 6.34 10.30
C PHE A 156 4.46 6.89 11.71
N THR A 157 3.33 7.45 12.13
CA THR A 157 3.10 7.89 13.51
C THR A 157 1.89 7.17 14.07
N ALA A 158 1.95 6.73 15.33
CA ALA A 158 0.78 6.17 16.01
C ALA A 158 -0.41 7.16 15.92
N ARG A 159 -1.56 6.65 15.47
CA ARG A 159 -2.79 7.45 15.32
C ARG A 159 -3.20 7.99 16.69
N ASN A 160 -3.44 9.29 16.79
CA ASN A 160 -3.64 9.98 18.07
C ASN A 160 -5.08 10.44 18.31
N ASP A 161 -5.90 10.53 17.26
CA ASP A 161 -7.32 10.89 17.34
C ASP A 161 -8.19 9.72 17.79
N TRP A 162 -7.80 8.48 17.44
CA TRP A 162 -8.49 7.26 17.86
C TRP A 162 -7.58 6.03 17.76
N GLN A 163 -7.76 5.09 18.69
CA GLN A 163 -7.13 3.76 18.68
C GLN A 163 -8.16 2.73 19.15
N PRO A 164 -8.10 1.47 18.68
CA PRO A 164 -8.85 0.37 19.28
C PRO A 164 -8.58 0.24 20.78
N GLU A 165 -9.57 -0.20 21.55
CA GLU A 165 -9.39 -0.49 22.98
C GLU A 165 -8.36 -1.61 23.20
N SER A 166 -8.30 -2.57 22.27
CA SER A 166 -7.37 -3.69 22.26
C SER A 166 -5.95 -3.35 21.80
N ALA A 167 -5.67 -2.10 21.43
CA ALA A 167 -4.32 -1.66 21.08
C ALA A 167 -3.45 -1.58 22.35
N ASP A 168 -2.25 -2.15 22.28
CA ASP A 168 -1.27 -2.08 23.38
C ASP A 168 -0.66 -0.69 23.57
N LYS A 169 -0.67 0.14 22.51
CA LYS A 169 -0.27 1.56 22.49
C LYS A 169 1.18 1.75 22.94
N ASN A 170 2.05 0.85 22.48
CA ASN A 170 3.46 0.85 22.87
C ASN A 170 4.32 1.81 22.02
N SER A 171 3.75 2.39 20.96
CA SER A 171 4.44 3.29 20.03
C SER A 171 5.67 2.64 19.36
N VAL A 172 5.58 1.35 19.08
CA VAL A 172 6.48 0.56 18.23
C VAL A 172 5.63 -0.21 17.22
N ILE A 173 5.99 -0.19 15.93
CA ILE A 173 5.27 -0.98 14.92
C ILE A 173 5.61 -2.46 15.14
N ASP A 174 4.63 -3.25 15.58
CA ASP A 174 4.82 -4.68 15.84
C ASP A 174 4.41 -5.55 14.64
N PHE A 175 5.38 -6.22 14.01
CA PHE A 175 5.10 -7.16 12.92
C PHE A 175 4.63 -8.55 13.41
N PRO A 176 3.81 -9.28 12.64
CA PRO A 176 3.31 -8.97 11.30
C PRO A 176 2.22 -7.90 11.31
N LEU A 177 2.16 -7.07 10.25
CA LEU A 177 1.01 -6.20 10.03
C LEU A 177 -0.24 -7.04 9.76
N LYS A 178 -1.40 -6.56 10.21
CA LYS A 178 -2.69 -7.22 10.02
C LYS A 178 -3.46 -6.68 8.83
N SER A 179 -3.55 -5.36 8.69
CA SER A 179 -4.33 -4.71 7.64
C SER A 179 -3.77 -3.34 7.30
N TYR A 180 -4.19 -2.81 6.15
CA TYR A 180 -4.01 -1.41 5.80
C TYR A 180 -5.35 -0.77 5.46
N GLN A 181 -5.40 0.57 5.49
CA GLN A 181 -6.59 1.35 5.24
C GLN A 181 -6.24 2.64 4.49
N PHE A 182 -7.04 2.97 3.48
CA PHE A 182 -7.11 4.32 2.91
C PHE A 182 -8.23 5.11 3.59
N GLU A 183 -7.92 6.31 4.03
CA GLU A 183 -8.87 7.26 4.63
C GLU A 183 -8.67 8.62 3.98
N PRO A 184 -9.53 9.01 3.00
CA PRO A 184 -9.59 10.39 2.55
C PRO A 184 -9.95 11.29 3.74
N LEU A 185 -9.09 12.26 4.05
CA LEU A 185 -9.30 13.12 5.20
C LEU A 185 -10.48 14.08 4.96
N PRO A 186 -11.15 14.53 6.05
CA PRO A 186 -12.28 15.45 5.98
C PRO A 186 -12.02 16.71 5.14
N GLU A 187 -13.12 17.30 4.69
CA GLU A 187 -13.18 18.52 3.87
C GLU A 187 -12.69 18.32 2.43
N ALA A 188 -12.89 17.10 1.92
CA ALA A 188 -12.59 16.74 0.54
C ALA A 188 -13.64 15.77 -0.02
N LYS A 189 -13.83 15.81 -1.34
CA LYS A 189 -14.68 14.85 -2.07
C LYS A 189 -14.06 14.54 -3.43
N GLY A 190 -14.29 13.33 -3.92
CA GLY A 190 -13.77 12.94 -5.22
C GLY A 190 -13.77 11.45 -5.45
N VAL A 191 -12.90 11.03 -6.37
CA VAL A 191 -12.67 9.63 -6.71
C VAL A 191 -11.18 9.37 -6.65
N LEU A 192 -10.80 8.29 -5.98
CA LEU A 192 -9.42 7.79 -5.90
C LEU A 192 -9.35 6.42 -6.57
N TYR A 193 -8.18 6.11 -7.12
CA TYR A 193 -7.88 4.81 -7.69
C TYR A 193 -6.57 4.30 -7.12
N PHE A 194 -6.58 3.05 -6.67
CA PHE A 194 -5.42 2.41 -6.07
C PHE A 194 -5.14 1.06 -6.74
N GLU A 195 -3.85 0.76 -6.91
CA GLU A 195 -3.35 -0.53 -7.38
C GLU A 195 -2.06 -0.91 -6.66
N ASP A 196 -1.73 -2.20 -6.70
CA ASP A 196 -0.44 -2.77 -6.29
C ASP A 196 0.11 -2.24 -4.96
N VAL A 197 -0.43 -2.78 -3.87
CA VAL A 197 0.16 -2.61 -2.55
C VAL A 197 1.34 -3.56 -2.41
N GLU A 198 2.52 -3.02 -2.15
CA GLU A 198 3.78 -3.76 -2.10
C GLU A 198 4.58 -3.47 -0.83
N LEU A 199 5.30 -4.47 -0.32
CA LEU A 199 6.39 -4.27 0.63
C LEU A 199 7.71 -4.01 -0.11
N ILE A 200 8.38 -2.92 0.26
CA ILE A 200 9.62 -2.46 -0.35
C ILE A 200 10.83 -2.97 0.43
N ARG A 201 11.76 -3.62 -0.26
CA ARG A 201 12.96 -4.21 0.35
C ARG A 201 13.94 -3.16 0.86
N LYS A 202 14.70 -3.54 1.89
CA LYS A 202 15.81 -2.74 2.45
C LYS A 202 16.88 -2.42 1.42
#